data_AF-R7XKQ2-F1
#
_entry.id   AF-R7XKQ2-F1
#
_cell.length_a   1.000
_cell.length_b   1.000
_cell.length_c   1.000
_cell.angle_alpha   90.00
_cell.angle_beta   90.00
_cell.angle_gamma   90.00
#
_symmetry.space_group_name_H-M   'P 1'
#
loop_
_entity.id
_entity.type
_entity.pdbx_description
1 polymer ?
#
loop_
_entity_poly.entity_id
_entity_poly.type
_entity_poly.pdbx_seq_one_letter_code
_entity_poly.pdbx_strand_id
1 'polypeptide(L)'
;MRGGDTFTESLFTMRRLDDFVPKSHPLRSIRTMANQALVKMDRLFAQMYEADIKGGRPSIAPEKLLRAMLLQVLYSIRSERQLMEQTQYNLLFRWFIGL
;
A
#
# COMPACT_ATOMS: atom_id res chain seq x y z
N MET A 1 -19.09 29.68 26.94
CA MET A 1 -18.77 28.36 27.51
C MET A 1 -18.50 27.40 26.36
N ARG A 2 -17.32 26.76 26.29
CA ARG A 2 -17.06 25.73 25.27
C ARG A 2 -17.85 24.47 25.66
N GLY A 3 -18.65 23.93 24.73
CA GLY A 3 -19.42 22.71 24.95
C GLY A 3 -18.52 21.52 25.26
N GLY A 4 -18.99 20.62 26.12
CA GLY A 4 -18.23 19.42 26.50
C GLY A 4 -17.93 18.55 25.28
N ASP A 5 -16.70 18.06 25.21
CA ASP A 5 -16.18 17.17 24.16
C ASP A 5 -16.78 15.76 24.35
N THR A 6 -18.08 15.66 24.09
CA THR A 6 -18.85 14.41 24.25
C THR A 6 -18.89 13.72 22.89
N PHE A 7 -17.98 12.77 22.70
CA PHE A 7 -17.90 11.95 21.50
C PHE A 7 -18.63 10.62 21.74
N THR A 8 -19.85 10.50 21.25
CA THR A 8 -20.55 9.20 21.20
C THR A 8 -20.12 8.48 19.92
N GLU A 9 -19.15 7.58 20.03
CA GLU A 9 -18.71 6.78 18.88
C GLU A 9 -19.80 5.81 18.44
N SER A 10 -19.99 5.69 17.12
CA SER A 10 -20.68 4.55 16.56
C SER A 10 -19.91 3.27 16.93
N LEU A 11 -20.59 2.24 17.43
CA LEU A 11 -19.95 0.96 17.80
C LEU A 11 -19.16 0.31 16.66
N PHE A 12 -19.52 0.59 15.40
CA PHE A 12 -18.82 0.10 14.22
C PHE A 12 -18.83 1.16 13.11
N THR A 13 -17.68 1.31 12.43
CA THR A 13 -17.57 2.09 11.19
C THR A 13 -16.93 1.21 10.12
N MET A 14 -17.61 1.05 8.98
CA MET A 14 -17.08 0.36 7.81
C MET A 14 -16.58 1.40 6.80
N ARG A 15 -15.27 1.45 6.58
CA ARG A 15 -14.64 2.28 5.53
C ARG A 15 -13.64 1.46 4.74
N ARG A 16 -13.54 1.74 3.45
CA ARG A 16 -12.52 1.18 2.57
C ARG A 16 -11.25 2.01 2.72
N LEU A 17 -10.09 1.39 2.48
CA LEU A 17 -8.81 2.10 2.42
C LEU A 17 -8.84 3.28 1.43
N ASP A 18 -9.62 3.17 0.34
CA ASP A 18 -9.75 4.24 -0.65
C ASP A 18 -10.44 5.50 -0.09
N ASP A 19 -11.31 5.34 0.91
CA ASP A 19 -12.06 6.45 1.52
C ASP A 19 -11.16 7.35 2.36
N PHE A 20 -10.00 6.85 2.81
CA PHE A 20 -9.03 7.60 3.59
C PHE A 20 -8.08 8.45 2.73
N VAL A 21 -8.07 8.25 1.41
CA VAL A 21 -7.15 8.94 0.51
C VAL A 21 -7.91 9.99 -0.31
N PRO A 22 -7.62 11.29 -0.14
CA PRO A 22 -8.27 12.34 -0.92
C PRO A 22 -8.18 12.10 -2.44
N LYS A 23 -9.23 12.44 -3.18
CA LYS A 23 -9.25 12.29 -4.65
C LYS A 23 -8.16 13.09 -5.36
N SER A 24 -7.76 14.23 -4.77
CA SER A 24 -6.69 15.10 -5.26
C SER A 24 -5.28 14.69 -4.83
N HIS A 25 -5.14 13.59 -4.07
CA HIS A 25 -3.84 13.19 -3.53
C HIS A 25 -2.89 12.73 -4.67
N PRO A 26 -1.65 13.26 -4.75
CA PRO A 26 -0.73 12.99 -5.87
C PRO A 26 -0.35 11.50 -6.01
N LEU A 27 -0.32 10.74 -4.91
CA LEU A 27 -0.11 9.29 -5.01
C LEU A 27 -1.18 8.56 -5.83
N ARG A 28 -2.36 9.14 -6.09
CA ARG A 28 -3.36 8.51 -6.98
C ARG A 28 -2.87 8.44 -8.43
N SER A 29 -2.33 9.53 -8.97
CA SER A 29 -1.77 9.51 -10.33
C SER A 29 -0.54 8.59 -10.40
N ILE A 30 0.33 8.66 -9.38
CA ILE A 30 1.52 7.82 -9.29
C ILE A 30 1.14 6.33 -9.22
N ARG A 31 0.13 5.97 -8.42
CA ARG A 31 -0.35 4.59 -8.31
C ARG A 31 -0.86 4.07 -9.65
N THR A 32 -1.58 4.88 -10.42
CA THR A 32 -2.05 4.50 -11.76
C THR A 32 -0.87 4.24 -12.70
N MET A 33 0.12 5.14 -12.73
CA MET A 33 1.33 4.98 -13.56
C MET A 33 2.14 3.74 -13.14
N ALA A 34 2.34 3.54 -11.84
CA ALA A 34 3.02 2.37 -11.31
C ALA A 34 2.29 1.07 -11.68
N ASN A 35 0.98 1.01 -11.51
CA ASN A 35 0.19 -0.17 -11.89
C ASN A 35 0.29 -0.48 -13.40
N GLN A 36 0.23 0.55 -14.25
CA GLN A 36 0.40 0.37 -15.70
C GLN A 36 1.79 -0.18 -16.05
N ALA A 37 2.84 0.30 -15.38
CA ALA A 37 4.19 -0.22 -15.55
C ALA A 37 4.31 -1.68 -15.08
N LEU A 38 3.74 -2.00 -13.92
CA LEU A 38 3.77 -3.35 -13.33
C LEU A 38 3.02 -4.37 -14.21
N VAL A 39 1.87 -4.00 -14.78
CA VAL A 39 1.13 -4.87 -15.73
C VAL A 39 1.98 -5.20 -16.96
N LYS A 40 2.80 -4.28 -17.45
CA LYS A 40 3.72 -4.57 -18.57
C LYS A 40 4.82 -5.56 -18.20
N MET A 41 5.11 -5.71 -16.91
CA MET A 41 6.11 -6.64 -16.36
C MET A 41 5.52 -8.00 -15.98
N ASP A 42 4.21 -8.21 -16.15
CA ASP A 42 3.49 -9.41 -15.74
C ASP A 42 4.13 -10.71 -16.27
N ARG A 43 4.58 -10.70 -17.54
CA ARG A 43 5.31 -11.84 -18.15
C ARG A 43 6.61 -12.19 -17.41
N LEU A 44 7.31 -11.18 -16.90
CA LEU A 44 8.55 -11.37 -16.14
C LEU A 44 8.24 -11.90 -14.74
N PHE A 45 7.20 -11.37 -14.09
CA PHE A 45 6.77 -11.87 -12.79
C PHE A 45 6.27 -13.32 -12.87
N ALA A 46 5.53 -13.69 -13.92
CA ALA A 46 5.07 -15.05 -14.15
C ALA A 46 6.23 -16.06 -14.17
N GLN A 47 7.36 -15.73 -14.81
CA GLN A 47 8.55 -16.58 -14.83
C GLN A 47 9.18 -16.77 -13.44
N MET A 48 9.11 -15.76 -12.58
CA MET A 48 9.60 -15.86 -11.19
C MET A 48 8.71 -16.79 -10.35
N TYR A 49 7.40 -16.81 -10.64
CA TYR A 49 6.44 -17.68 -9.96
C TYR A 49 6.48 -19.13 -10.44
N GLU A 50 6.83 -19.41 -11.70
CA GLU A 50 6.98 -20.78 -12.18
C GLU A 50 8.10 -21.55 -11.46
N ALA A 51 9.14 -20.84 -10.98
CA ALA A 51 10.19 -21.44 -10.13
C ALA A 51 9.69 -21.83 -8.72
N ASP A 52 8.61 -21.21 -8.24
CA ASP A 52 8.06 -21.36 -6.88
C ASP A 52 7.01 -22.50 -6.78
N ILE A 53 6.71 -23.20 -7.89
CA ILE A 53 5.75 -24.33 -7.96
C ILE A 53 6.23 -25.56 -7.16
N LYS A 54 7.45 -25.55 -6.60
CA LYS A 54 8.01 -26.63 -5.76
C LYS A 54 7.46 -26.70 -4.32
N GLY A 55 6.28 -26.12 -4.05
CA GLY A 55 5.57 -26.30 -2.77
C GLY A 55 6.06 -25.41 -1.61
N GLY A 56 6.65 -24.25 -1.91
CA GLY A 56 7.09 -23.27 -0.91
C GLY A 56 5.96 -22.40 -0.34
N ARG A 57 6.27 -21.64 0.73
CA ARG A 57 5.36 -20.58 1.23
C ARG A 57 5.22 -19.51 0.14
N PRO A 58 4.00 -19.09 -0.23
CA PRO A 58 3.81 -18.06 -1.25
C PRO A 58 4.52 -16.78 -0.83
N SER A 59 5.45 -16.34 -1.68
CA SER A 59 6.16 -15.06 -1.53
C SER A 59 5.19 -13.88 -1.70
N ILE A 60 5.56 -12.72 -1.14
CA ILE A 60 4.81 -11.48 -1.37
C ILE A 60 4.87 -11.12 -2.86
N ALA A 61 3.73 -10.72 -3.43
CA ALA A 61 3.63 -10.25 -4.80
C ALA A 61 4.71 -9.20 -5.15
N PRO A 62 5.53 -9.40 -6.20
CA PRO A 62 6.54 -8.44 -6.64
C PRO A 62 5.98 -7.03 -6.81
N GLU A 63 4.74 -6.90 -7.26
CA GLU A 63 4.02 -5.65 -7.43
C GLU A 63 3.78 -4.91 -6.12
N LYS A 64 3.58 -5.63 -5.01
CA LYS A 64 3.43 -5.03 -3.68
C LYS A 64 4.78 -4.55 -3.17
N LEU A 65 5.84 -5.34 -3.37
CA LEU A 65 7.20 -4.96 -2.98
C LEU A 65 7.68 -3.73 -3.76
N LEU A 66 7.48 -3.70 -5.08
CA LEU A 66 7.84 -2.56 -5.93
C LEU A 66 7.08 -1.28 -5.55
N ARG A 67 5.78 -1.38 -5.22
CA ARG A 67 5.03 -0.23 -4.72
C ARG A 67 5.52 0.23 -3.34
N ALA A 68 5.92 -0.69 -2.47
CA ALA A 68 6.51 -0.34 -1.18
C ALA A 68 7.86 0.38 -1.34
N MET A 69 8.72 -0.09 -2.24
CA MET A 69 9.99 0.57 -2.57
C MET A 69 9.80 1.97 -3.17
N LEU A 70 8.77 2.17 -4.01
CA LEU A 70 8.41 3.50 -4.50
C LEU A 70 8.10 4.46 -3.36
N LEU A 71 7.39 4.01 -2.31
CA LEU A 71 7.14 4.86 -1.13
C LEU A 71 8.44 5.23 -0.41
N GLN A 72 9.43 4.34 -0.36
CA GLN A 72 10.73 4.68 0.24
C GLN A 72 11.41 5.83 -0.50
N VAL A 73 11.38 5.80 -1.83
CA VAL A 73 11.96 6.87 -2.66
C VAL A 73 11.16 8.17 -2.52
N LEU A 74 9.83 8.11 -2.62
CA LEU A 74 8.96 9.29 -2.62
C LEU A 74 8.94 10.02 -1.27
N TYR A 75 9.10 9.29 -0.16
CA TYR A 75 9.06 9.84 1.20
C TYR A 75 10.43 9.80 1.90
N SER A 76 11.50 9.49 1.17
CA SER A 76 12.86 9.39 1.71
C SER A 76 12.97 8.51 2.96
N ILE A 77 12.24 7.39 2.98
CA ILE A 77 12.24 6.44 4.10
C ILE A 77 13.58 5.71 4.10
N ARG A 78 14.32 5.79 5.21
CA ARG A 78 15.74 5.42 5.23
C ARG A 78 16.00 3.92 5.30
N SER A 79 14.99 3.12 5.67
CA SER A 79 15.14 1.67 5.81
C SER A 79 13.84 0.94 5.55
N GLU A 80 13.95 -0.34 5.19
CA GLU A 80 12.80 -1.23 5.06
C GLU A 80 12.11 -1.46 6.40
N ARG A 81 12.85 -1.50 7.52
CA ARG A 81 12.26 -1.57 8.86
C ARG A 81 11.33 -0.39 9.12
N GLN A 82 11.78 0.83 8.82
CA GLN A 82 10.97 2.04 8.96
C GLN A 82 9.77 2.01 8.01
N LEU A 83 9.92 1.49 6.78
CA LEU A 83 8.81 1.31 5.85
C LEU A 83 7.76 0.35 6.41
N MET A 84 8.17 -0.78 6.99
CA MET A 84 7.27 -1.76 7.59
C MET A 84 6.54 -1.18 8.80
N GLU A 85 7.24 -0.43 9.65
CA GLU A 85 6.65 0.30 10.75
C GLU A 85 5.59 1.30 10.26
N GLN A 86 5.93 2.14 9.27
CA GLN A 86 4.98 3.08 8.66
C GLN A 86 3.78 2.34 8.05
N THR A 87 4.00 1.18 7.42
CA THR A 87 2.92 0.39 6.82
C THR A 87 1.95 -0.18 7.87
N GLN A 88 2.36 -0.34 9.13
CA GLN A 88 1.47 -0.83 10.18
C GLN A 88 0.36 0.17 10.51
N TYR A 89 0.66 1.48 10.57
CA TYR A 89 -0.29 2.50 11.00
C TYR A 89 -0.70 3.50 9.90
N ASN A 90 0.06 3.62 8.81
CA ASN A 90 -0.22 4.59 7.75
C ASN A 90 -1.18 4.01 6.69
N LEU A 91 -2.47 4.37 6.78
CA LEU A 91 -3.51 3.92 5.85
C LEU A 91 -3.23 4.31 4.40
N LEU A 92 -2.59 5.47 4.16
CA LEU A 92 -2.20 5.90 2.81
C LEU A 92 -1.14 4.97 2.21
N PHE A 93 -0.17 4.53 3.01
CA PHE A 93 0.86 3.60 2.55
C PHE A 93 0.28 2.22 2.26
N ARG A 94 -0.58 1.71 3.15
CA ARG A 94 -1.30 0.45 2.92
C ARG A 94 -2.15 0.50 1.66
N TRP A 95 -2.89 1.60 1.48
CA TRP A 95 -3.68 1.84 0.28
C TRP A 95 -2.81 1.84 -0.99
N PHE A 96 -1.66 2.52 -0.98
CA PHE A 96 -0.78 2.59 -2.14
C PHE A 96 -0.18 1.21 -2.50
N ILE A 97 0.31 0.47 -1.49
CA ILE A 97 0.86 -0.88 -1.64
C ILE A 97 -0.22 -1.89 -2.05
N GLY A 98 -1.49 -1.66 -1.71
CA GLY A 98 -2.59 -2.60 -1.93
C GLY A 98 -2.55 -3.76 -0.94
N LEU A 99 -2.35 -3.43 0.33
CA LEU A 99 -2.47 -4.34 1.48
C LEU A 99 -3.87 -4.31 2.08
#